data_AF-A0A498RH67-F1
#
_entry.id   AF-A0A498RH67-F1
#
_cell.length_a   1.000
_cell.length_b   1.000
_cell.length_c   1.000
_cell.angle_alpha   90.00
_cell.angle_beta   90.00
_cell.angle_gamma   90.00
#
_symmetry.space_group_name_H-M   'P 1'
#
loop_
_entity.id
_entity.type
_entity.pdbx_description
1 polymer ?
#
loop_
_entity_poly.entity_id
_entity_poly.type
_entity_poly.pdbx_seq_one_letter_code
_entity_poly.pdbx_strand_id
1 'polypeptide(L)'
;MIISGSQIQNIMKIYNEQNKVAKSASGKSVAATPKDEVILSSKAQEFGPMLEKLKNMPEVRQDKVQEISQSLQSGSYQVDSGAVANKMIGRLMADQLPD
;
A
#
# COMPACT_ATOMS: atom_id res chain seq x y z
N MET A 1 17.97 -5.16 -12.20
CA MET A 1 18.19 -3.85 -11.55
C MET A 1 17.00 -3.64 -10.62
N ILE A 2 17.18 -3.76 -9.30
CA ILE A 2 16.08 -3.64 -8.32
C ILE A 2 16.07 -2.19 -7.85
N ILE A 3 15.04 -1.44 -8.21
CA ILE A 3 14.86 -0.06 -7.76
C ILE A 3 14.17 -0.10 -6.40
N SER A 4 14.80 0.48 -5.37
CA SER A 4 14.29 0.46 -4.01
C SER A 4 13.13 1.43 -3.82
N GLY A 5 12.23 1.13 -2.88
CA GLY A 5 11.09 2.00 -2.57
C GLY A 5 11.49 3.41 -2.12
N SER A 6 12.66 3.57 -1.51
CA SER A 6 13.21 4.89 -1.13
C SER A 6 13.69 5.70 -2.34
N GLN A 7 14.22 5.06 -3.38
CA GLN A 7 14.62 5.72 -4.63
C GLN A 7 13.38 6.26 -5.36
N ILE A 8 12.29 5.48 -5.38
CA ILE A 8 11.01 5.89 -5.99
C ILE A 8 10.41 7.09 -5.24
N GLN A 9 10.45 7.10 -3.90
CA GLN A 9 9.97 8.23 -3.11
C GLN A 9 10.75 9.52 -3.39
N ASN A 10 12.07 9.44 -3.55
CA ASN A 10 12.89 10.61 -3.88
C ASN A 10 12.60 11.14 -5.28
N ILE A 11 12.39 10.26 -6.27
CA ILE A 11 11.99 10.65 -7.63
C ILE A 11 10.60 11.32 -7.63
N MET A 12 9.64 10.79 -6.86
CA MET A 12 8.30 11.38 -6.70
C MET A 12 8.33 12.78 -6.08
N LYS A 13 9.24 13.04 -5.13
CA LYS A 13 9.43 14.37 -4.52
C LYS A 13 10.00 15.36 -5.54
N ILE A 14 11.06 14.98 -6.25
CA ILE A 14 11.71 15.84 -7.26
C ILE A 14 10.73 16.20 -8.39
N TYR A 15 9.90 15.26 -8.82
CA TYR A 15 8.89 15.51 -9.87
C TYR A 15 7.80 16.49 -9.39
N ASN A 16 7.33 16.33 -8.15
CA ASN A 16 6.36 17.27 -7.56
C ASN A 16 6.96 18.68 -7.34
N GLU A 17 8.23 18.77 -6.94
CA GLU A 17 8.90 20.07 -6.77
C GLU A 17 9.17 20.77 -8.11
N GLN A 18 9.58 20.04 -9.15
CA GLN A 18 9.73 20.62 -10.50
C GLN A 18 8.40 21.17 -11.04
N ASN A 19 7.27 20.50 -10.78
CA ASN A 19 5.95 20.96 -11.21
C ASN A 19 5.49 22.24 -10.46
N LYS A 20 6.03 22.50 -9.25
CA LYS A 20 5.81 23.77 -8.53
C LYS A 20 6.71 24.91 -9.05
N VAL A 21 7.96 24.62 -9.42
CA VAL A 21 8.90 25.65 -9.92
C VAL A 21 8.56 26.10 -11.35
N ALA A 22 8.04 25.21 -12.20
CA ALA A 22 7.62 25.54 -13.57
C ALA A 22 6.48 26.56 -13.64
N LYS A 23 5.67 26.71 -12.56
CA LYS A 23 4.57 27.68 -12.51
C LYS A 23 5.00 29.10 -12.11
N SER A 24 6.26 29.30 -11.71
CA SER A 24 6.79 30.60 -11.25
C SER A 24 7.94 31.17 -12.09
N ALA A 25 8.40 30.48 -13.14
CA ALA A 25 9.51 30.95 -13.96
C ALA A 25 9.19 30.87 -15.46
N SER A 26 8.23 31.69 -15.91
CA SER A 26 8.12 32.06 -17.32
C SER A 26 9.28 32.99 -17.68
N GLY A 27 10.43 32.45 -18.08
CA GLY A 27 11.50 33.26 -18.67
C GLY A 27 12.90 32.68 -18.59
N LYS A 28 13.21 31.66 -19.39
CA LYS A 28 14.43 31.51 -20.21
C LYS A 28 14.58 30.06 -20.68
N SER A 29 14.56 29.90 -21.98
CA SER A 29 14.95 28.70 -22.70
C SER A 29 16.43 28.39 -22.47
N VAL A 30 16.71 27.38 -21.66
CA VAL A 30 18.01 26.69 -21.67
C VAL A 30 17.76 25.37 -22.40
N ALA A 31 18.49 25.16 -23.51
CA ALA A 31 18.42 23.98 -24.34
C ALA A 31 18.55 22.71 -23.48
N ALA A 32 17.46 21.95 -23.38
CA ALA A 32 17.41 20.70 -22.64
C ALA A 32 18.01 19.60 -23.53
N THR A 33 19.17 19.09 -23.14
CA THR A 33 19.61 17.73 -23.50
C THR A 33 18.45 16.75 -23.32
N PRO A 34 18.23 15.78 -24.23
CA PRO A 34 17.18 14.78 -24.07
C PRO A 34 17.47 14.01 -22.78
N LYS A 35 16.76 14.37 -21.72
CA LYS A 35 16.80 13.66 -20.44
C LYS A 35 15.89 12.45 -20.62
N ASP A 36 16.39 11.28 -20.29
CA ASP A 36 15.56 10.08 -20.20
C ASP A 36 14.33 10.39 -19.33
N GLU A 37 13.15 10.34 -19.95
CA GLU A 37 11.90 10.64 -19.28
C GLU A 37 11.37 9.37 -18.62
N VAL A 38 11.34 9.37 -17.28
CA VAL A 38 10.79 8.26 -16.51
C VAL A 38 9.30 8.51 -16.31
N ILE A 39 8.47 7.94 -17.18
CA ILE A 39 7.02 7.97 -17.04
C ILE A 39 6.59 6.86 -16.09
N LEU A 40 6.20 7.25 -14.87
CA LEU A 40 5.65 6.31 -13.91
C LEU A 40 4.22 5.92 -14.33
N SER A 41 3.92 4.62 -14.41
CA SER A 41 2.57 4.17 -14.73
C SER A 41 1.56 4.67 -13.70
N SER A 42 0.31 4.88 -14.11
CA SER A 42 -0.76 5.36 -13.22
C SER A 42 -0.90 4.48 -11.96
N LYS A 43 -0.75 3.16 -12.12
CA LYS A 43 -0.78 2.19 -11.01
C LYS A 43 0.35 2.38 -10.00
N ALA A 44 1.54 2.76 -10.46
CA ALA A 44 2.68 3.01 -9.57
C ALA A 44 2.56 4.35 -8.83
N GLN A 45 1.91 5.35 -9.42
CA GLN A 45 1.59 6.61 -8.72
C GLN A 45 0.57 6.40 -7.59
N GLU A 46 -0.42 5.53 -7.80
CA GLU A 46 -1.45 5.21 -6.80
C GLU A 46 -0.94 4.33 -5.65
N PHE A 47 0.18 3.62 -5.85
CA PHE A 47 0.70 2.65 -4.87
C PHE A 47 1.25 3.32 -3.59
N GLY A 48 1.93 4.45 -3.72
CA GLY A 48 2.47 5.22 -2.60
C GLY A 48 1.43 5.57 -1.52
N PRO A 49 0.35 6.31 -1.87
CA PRO A 49 -0.68 6.68 -0.90
C PRO A 49 -1.45 5.47 -0.35
N MET A 50 -1.58 4.39 -1.13
CA MET A 50 -2.21 3.15 -0.64
C MET A 50 -1.36 2.48 0.43
N LEU A 51 -0.04 2.41 0.24
CA LEU A 51 0.90 1.83 1.19
C LEU A 51 0.99 2.66 2.48
N GLU A 52 0.90 3.98 2.37
CA GLU A 52 0.82 4.89 3.52
C GLU A 52 -0.46 4.69 4.32
N LYS A 53 -1.62 4.55 3.64
CA LYS A 53 -2.89 4.23 4.30
C LYS A 53 -2.85 2.87 5.01
N LEU A 54 -2.24 1.86 4.41
CA LEU A 54 -2.07 0.54 5.02
C LEU A 54 -1.19 0.59 6.27
N LYS A 55 -0.11 1.39 6.25
CA LYS A 55 0.78 1.58 7.41
C LYS A 55 0.11 2.32 8.56
N ASN A 56 -0.75 3.28 8.25
CA ASN A 56 -1.48 4.07 9.25
C ASN A 56 -2.76 3.38 9.74
N MET A 57 -3.09 2.20 9.21
CA MET A 57 -4.27 1.45 9.63
C MET A 57 -4.03 0.88 11.04
N PRO A 58 -5.02 0.91 11.94
CA PRO A 58 -4.87 0.32 13.25
C PRO A 58 -4.59 -1.18 13.13
N GLU A 59 -3.63 -1.66 13.91
CA GLU A 59 -3.27 -3.07 14.00
C GLU A 59 -4.48 -3.92 14.46
N VAL A 60 -5.29 -3.35 15.35
CA VAL A 60 -6.51 -3.98 15.87
C VAL A 60 -7.75 -3.33 15.25
N ARG A 61 -8.60 -4.13 14.64
CA ARG A 61 -9.92 -3.71 14.15
C ARG A 61 -10.94 -3.80 15.28
N GLN A 62 -11.02 -2.74 16.09
CA GLN A 62 -11.87 -2.69 17.29
C GLN A 62 -13.34 -3.05 17.01
N ASP A 63 -13.89 -2.56 15.89
CA ASP A 63 -15.29 -2.81 15.51
C ASP A 63 -15.59 -4.32 15.37
N LYS A 64 -14.67 -5.08 14.75
CA LYS A 64 -14.81 -6.54 14.62
C LYS A 64 -14.70 -7.24 15.97
N VAL A 65 -13.83 -6.77 16.85
CA VAL A 65 -13.68 -7.34 18.19
C VAL A 65 -14.97 -7.17 18.98
N GLN A 66 -15.57 -5.98 18.91
CA GLN A 66 -16.84 -5.69 19.58
C GLN A 66 -17.98 -6.54 19.02
N GLU A 67 -18.12 -6.65 17.69
CA GLU A 67 -19.14 -7.47 17.03
C GLU A 67 -19.07 -8.95 17.47
N ILE A 68 -17.86 -9.52 17.47
CA ILE A 68 -17.64 -10.91 17.88
C ILE A 68 -17.89 -11.07 19.38
N SER A 69 -17.42 -10.13 20.21
CA SER A 69 -17.64 -10.15 21.66
C SER A 69 -19.12 -10.10 22.01
N GLN A 70 -19.91 -9.27 21.32
CA GLN A 70 -21.36 -9.19 21.51
C GLN A 70 -22.02 -10.51 21.10
N SER A 71 -21.65 -11.07 19.95
CA SER A 71 -22.15 -12.36 19.47
C SER A 71 -21.85 -13.51 20.45
N LEU A 72 -20.70 -13.47 21.11
CA LEU A 72 -20.34 -14.42 22.16
C LEU A 72 -21.21 -14.24 23.41
N GLN A 73 -21.43 -13.00 23.84
CA GLN A 73 -22.27 -12.70 25.02
C GLN A 73 -23.75 -13.06 24.80
N SER A 74 -24.28 -12.83 23.60
CA SER A 74 -25.65 -13.21 23.24
C SER A 74 -25.83 -14.72 23.00
N GLY A 75 -24.74 -15.49 22.99
CA GLY A 75 -24.75 -16.93 22.67
C GLY A 75 -25.07 -17.24 21.21
N SER A 76 -25.12 -16.24 20.32
CA SER A 76 -25.40 -16.42 18.89
C SER A 76 -24.14 -16.69 18.05
N TYR A 77 -22.96 -16.70 18.67
CA TYR A 77 -21.73 -17.06 17.98
C TYR A 77 -21.66 -18.57 17.71
N GLN A 78 -21.81 -18.94 16.45
CA GLN A 78 -21.73 -20.33 16.00
C GLN A 78 -20.38 -20.61 15.36
N VAL A 79 -19.66 -21.62 15.89
CA VAL A 79 -18.41 -22.09 15.31
C VAL A 79 -18.72 -23.06 14.18
N ASP A 80 -18.29 -22.72 12.97
CA ASP A 80 -18.34 -23.63 11.83
C ASP A 80 -17.07 -24.51 11.79
N SER A 81 -17.23 -25.80 12.07
CA SER A 81 -16.14 -26.79 12.01
C SER A 81 -15.48 -26.85 10.62
N GLY A 82 -16.23 -26.63 9.54
CA GLY A 82 -15.70 -26.60 8.19
C GLY A 82 -14.77 -25.40 7.97
N ALA A 83 -15.19 -24.21 8.41
CA ALA A 83 -14.34 -23.02 8.41
C ALA A 83 -13.06 -23.22 9.24
N VAL A 84 -13.14 -23.87 10.41
CA VAL A 84 -11.96 -24.17 11.25
C VAL A 84 -10.97 -25.07 10.50
N ALA A 85 -11.44 -26.19 9.93
CA ALA A 85 -10.58 -27.11 9.19
C ALA A 85 -9.93 -26.42 7.96
N ASN A 86 -10.70 -25.63 7.21
CA ASN A 86 -10.18 -24.86 6.08
C ASN A 86 -9.09 -23.86 6.51
N LYS A 87 -9.24 -23.21 7.66
CA LYS A 87 -8.22 -22.30 8.20
C LYS A 87 -6.97 -23.03 8.65
N MET A 88 -7.10 -24.22 9.25
CA MET A 88 -5.94 -25.05 9.61
C MET A 88 -5.15 -25.48 8.36
N ILE A 89 -5.84 -26.00 7.34
CA ILE A 89 -5.20 -26.42 6.08
C ILE A 89 -4.57 -25.21 5.37
N GLY A 90 -5.30 -24.10 5.25
CA GLY A 90 -4.77 -22.89 4.64
C GLY A 90 -3.54 -22.35 5.37
N ARG A 91 -3.49 -22.47 6.70
CA ARG A 91 -2.31 -22.10 7.48
C ARG A 91 -1.12 -23.01 7.20
N LEU A 92 -1.34 -24.32 7.18
CA LEU A 92 -0.30 -25.30 6.85
C LEU A 92 0.28 -25.07 5.44
N MET A 93 -0.57 -24.72 4.48
CA MET A 93 -0.14 -24.39 3.11
C MET A 93 0.72 -23.13 3.08
N ALA A 94 0.30 -22.06 3.76
CA ALA A 94 1.04 -20.80 3.81
C ALA A 94 2.43 -20.95 4.47
N ASP A 95 2.54 -21.78 5.51
CA ASP A 95 3.80 -22.03 6.21
C ASP A 95 4.79 -22.90 5.38
N GLN A 96 4.31 -23.58 4.31
CA GLN A 96 5.13 -24.45 3.44
C GLN A 96 5.63 -23.74 2.18
N LEU A 97 5.21 -22.49 1.90
CA LEU A 97 5.79 -21.72 0.81
C LEU A 97 7.18 -21.19 1.24
N PRO A 98 8.26 -21.52 0.51
CA PRO A 98 9.54 -20.85 0.70
C PRO A 98 9.42 -19.39 0.25
N ASP A 99 10.06 -18.49 1.02
CA ASP A 99 10.14 -17.04 0.78
C ASP A 99 10.62 -16.65 -0.63
#